data_AF-A0A6J1J789-F1
#
_entry.id   AF-A0A6J1J789-F1
#
_cell.length_a   1.000
_cell.length_b   1.000
_cell.length_c   1.000
_cell.angle_alpha   90.00
_cell.angle_beta   90.00
_cell.angle_gamma   90.00
#
_symmetry.space_group_name_H-M   'P 1'
#
loop_
_entity.id
_entity.type
_entity.pdbx_description
1 polymer ?
#
loop_
_entity_poly.entity_id
_entity_poly.type
_entity_poly.pdbx_seq_one_letter_code
_entity_poly.pdbx_strand_id
1 'polypeptide(L)'
;MTDVMNDKDSQREEKLKLLLLDDMNKKEQEVKSMLSIQLTQFECGGEVICVFFNHKLSDMHSVTRFMRDWASIARSFTHGDLPVVNPQINGATCFPPELDVSDNPSGCQDSYGTNERVEVPLSFPKLCSKRLAFEGSKIAALKAMVSEKVDNPTRVQLVVALIYKAVLSAKSSVPG
;
A
#
# COMPACT_ATOMS: atom_id res chain seq x y z
N MET A 1 28.26 -30.88 -0.71
CA MET A 1 27.12 -30.78 -1.65
C MET A 1 26.13 -29.75 -1.12
N THR A 2 26.56 -28.51 -0.95
CA THR A 2 25.80 -27.45 -0.26
C THR A 2 26.01 -26.04 -0.82
N ASP A 3 26.65 -25.87 -1.98
CA ASP A 3 27.03 -24.54 -2.50
C ASP A 3 26.17 -24.00 -3.66
N VAL A 4 24.91 -24.43 -3.80
CA VAL A 4 24.06 -24.00 -4.95
C VAL A 4 22.83 -23.18 -4.53
N MET A 5 22.58 -22.98 -3.23
CA MET A 5 21.37 -22.27 -2.76
C MET A 5 21.59 -20.82 -2.32
N ASN A 6 22.84 -20.34 -2.17
CA ASN A 6 23.07 -19.00 -1.60
C ASN A 6 23.21 -17.87 -2.64
N ASP A 7 23.61 -18.18 -3.87
CA ASP A 7 23.85 -17.16 -4.91
C ASP A 7 22.54 -16.64 -5.54
N LYS A 8 21.52 -17.51 -5.66
CA LYS A 8 20.21 -17.12 -6.23
C LYS A 8 19.40 -16.20 -5.34
N ASP A 9 19.52 -16.33 -4.01
CA ASP A 9 18.83 -15.43 -3.08
C ASP A 9 19.52 -14.07 -3.00
N SER A 10 20.85 -14.01 -3.05
CA SER A 10 21.59 -12.73 -3.10
C SER A 10 21.29 -11.93 -4.37
N GLN A 11 21.30 -12.56 -5.54
CA GLN A 11 20.98 -11.90 -6.81
C GLN A 11 19.50 -11.50 -6.90
N ARG A 12 18.60 -12.26 -6.25
CA ARG A 12 17.18 -11.91 -6.15
C ARG A 12 16.95 -10.74 -5.21
N GLU A 13 17.66 -10.68 -4.09
CA GLU A 13 17.63 -9.53 -3.19
C GLU A 13 18.21 -8.27 -3.86
N GLU A 14 19.29 -8.38 -4.64
CA GLU A 14 19.81 -7.26 -5.45
C GLU A 14 18.85 -6.81 -6.56
N LYS A 15 18.20 -7.74 -7.27
CA LYS A 15 17.14 -7.39 -8.23
C LYS A 15 15.93 -6.74 -7.57
N LEU A 16 15.64 -7.04 -6.31
CA LEU A 16 14.60 -6.38 -5.53
C LEU A 16 15.04 -5.01 -4.99
N LYS A 17 16.34 -4.78 -4.77
CA LYS A 17 16.92 -3.45 -4.44
C LYS A 17 16.85 -2.46 -5.61
N LEU A 18 16.73 -2.97 -6.85
CA LEU A 18 16.48 -2.17 -8.07
C LEU A 18 15.06 -1.59 -8.16
N LEU A 19 14.16 -1.97 -7.25
CA LEU A 19 12.88 -1.30 -7.05
C LEU A 19 13.10 -0.19 -6.02
N LEU A 20 12.65 1.04 -6.33
CA LEU A 20 12.80 2.31 -5.59
C LEU A 20 12.37 2.30 -4.10
N LEU A 21 12.93 1.39 -3.30
CA LEU A 21 12.81 1.35 -1.85
C LEU A 21 14.02 2.00 -1.17
N ASP A 22 15.14 2.16 -1.87
CA ASP A 22 16.37 2.71 -1.30
C ASP A 22 16.42 4.26 -1.29
N ASP A 23 15.56 4.92 -2.07
CA ASP A 23 15.60 6.38 -2.20
C ASP A 23 14.79 7.12 -1.11
N MET A 24 14.03 6.40 -0.29
CA MET A 24 13.29 7.01 0.84
C MET A 24 14.20 7.40 2.01
N ASN A 25 15.51 7.10 1.95
CA ASN A 25 16.49 7.36 3.01
C ASN A 25 17.41 8.57 2.75
N LYS A 26 17.31 9.27 1.62
CA LYS A 26 18.15 10.46 1.36
C LYS A 26 17.50 11.72 1.94
N LYS A 27 18.23 12.39 2.83
CA LYS A 27 17.93 13.73 3.37
C LYS A 27 18.25 14.85 2.36
N GLU A 28 17.91 14.67 1.09
CA GLU A 28 18.02 15.77 0.14
C GLU A 28 16.63 16.39 -0.07
N GLN A 29 16.62 17.71 -0.17
CA GLN A 29 15.46 18.56 -0.32
C GLN A 29 14.90 18.36 -1.74
N GLU A 30 14.35 17.18 -1.96
CA GLU A 30 13.95 16.66 -3.25
C GLU A 30 12.51 17.09 -3.50
N VAL A 31 12.21 17.54 -4.71
CA VAL A 31 10.82 17.71 -5.15
C VAL A 31 10.13 16.38 -4.92
N LYS A 32 9.29 16.31 -3.87
CA LYS A 32 8.58 15.09 -3.52
C LYS A 32 7.61 14.78 -4.65
N SER A 33 8.05 13.98 -5.61
CA SER A 33 7.27 13.66 -6.80
C SER A 33 5.91 13.13 -6.39
N MET A 34 4.86 13.65 -7.02
CA MET A 34 3.48 13.19 -6.76
C MET A 34 3.29 11.76 -7.28
N LEU A 35 4.01 11.41 -8.35
CA LEU A 35 3.92 10.14 -9.07
C LEU A 35 5.27 9.83 -9.72
N SER A 36 5.80 8.63 -9.49
CA SER A 36 6.98 8.10 -10.20
C SER A 36 6.63 6.73 -10.78
N ILE A 37 7.00 6.49 -12.04
CA ILE A 37 6.71 5.24 -12.76
C ILE A 37 8.03 4.64 -13.22
N GLN A 38 8.22 3.35 -12.96
CA GLN A 38 9.38 2.58 -13.39
C GLN A 38 8.92 1.40 -14.25
N LEU A 39 9.46 1.26 -15.45
CA LEU A 39 9.34 0.07 -16.28
C LEU A 39 10.63 -0.73 -16.17
N THR A 40 10.51 -2.01 -15.81
CA THR A 40 11.63 -2.95 -15.75
C THR A 40 11.38 -4.10 -16.71
N GLN A 41 12.26 -4.24 -17.70
CA GLN A 41 12.23 -5.33 -18.67
C GLN A 41 13.27 -6.37 -18.26
N PHE A 42 12.87 -7.64 -18.22
CA PHE A 42 13.73 -8.76 -17.88
C PHE A 42 14.25 -9.42 -19.15
N GLU A 43 15.43 -10.02 -19.07
CA GLU A 43 16.05 -10.75 -20.21
C GLU A 43 15.16 -11.87 -20.75
N CYS A 44 14.29 -12.44 -19.92
CA CYS A 44 13.29 -13.44 -20.35
C CYS A 44 12.10 -12.85 -21.13
N GLY A 45 12.11 -11.54 -21.43
CA GLY A 45 11.02 -10.82 -22.09
C GLY A 45 9.86 -10.44 -21.16
N GLY A 46 9.92 -10.78 -19.87
CA GLY A 46 8.93 -10.32 -18.89
C GLY A 46 9.08 -8.82 -18.62
N GLU A 47 7.98 -8.15 -18.30
CA GLU A 47 7.96 -6.72 -17.98
C GLU A 47 7.23 -6.48 -16.66
N VAL A 48 7.73 -5.54 -15.86
CA VAL A 48 7.10 -5.08 -14.62
C VAL A 48 7.01 -3.57 -14.65
N ILE A 49 5.81 -3.05 -14.39
CA ILE A 49 5.56 -1.63 -14.17
C ILE A 49 5.36 -1.41 -12.68
N CYS A 50 6.19 -0.58 -12.07
CA CYS A 50 6.04 -0.12 -10.70
C CYS A 50 5.58 1.33 -10.68
N VAL A 51 4.56 1.61 -9.87
CA VAL A 51 3.97 2.94 -9.74
C VAL A 51 4.04 3.37 -8.28
N PHE A 52 4.76 4.45 -8.04
CA PHE A 52 4.95 5.07 -6.74
C PHE A 52 4.17 6.37 -6.72
N PHE A 53 3.42 6.60 -5.65
CA PHE A 53 2.57 7.78 -5.52
C PHE A 53 2.64 8.32 -4.10
N ASN A 54 2.42 9.62 -3.95
CA ASN A 54 2.33 10.23 -2.63
C ASN A 54 0.97 9.89 -1.99
N HIS A 55 0.99 9.06 -0.94
CA HIS A 55 -0.22 8.63 -0.23
C HIS A 55 -0.98 9.79 0.46
N LYS A 56 -0.37 10.99 0.60
CA LYS A 56 -1.10 12.20 1.04
C LYS A 56 -2.11 12.69 0.00
N LEU A 57 -1.91 12.35 -1.27
CA LEU A 57 -2.71 12.85 -2.39
C LEU A 57 -3.72 11.82 -2.90
N SER A 58 -3.54 10.55 -2.54
CA SER A 58 -4.37 9.49 -3.08
C SER A 58 -4.38 8.26 -2.17
N ASP A 59 -5.51 7.57 -2.19
CA ASP A 59 -5.66 6.23 -1.67
C ASP A 59 -5.50 5.18 -2.79
N MET A 60 -5.51 3.91 -2.40
CA MET A 60 -5.39 2.81 -3.35
C MET A 60 -6.54 2.79 -4.39
N HIS A 61 -7.73 3.29 -4.04
CA HIS A 61 -8.85 3.36 -4.97
C HIS A 61 -8.57 4.38 -6.09
N SER A 62 -8.13 5.57 -5.73
CA SER A 62 -7.76 6.65 -6.65
C SER A 62 -6.64 6.21 -7.59
N VAL A 63 -5.61 5.54 -7.04
CA VAL A 63 -4.51 4.99 -7.85
C VAL A 63 -4.99 3.89 -8.78
N THR A 64 -5.86 2.98 -8.32
CA THR A 64 -6.43 1.94 -9.18
C THR A 64 -7.23 2.55 -10.33
N ARG A 65 -7.95 3.64 -10.08
CA ARG A 65 -8.68 4.36 -11.13
C ARG A 65 -7.73 5.02 -12.13
N PHE A 66 -6.71 5.73 -11.64
CA PHE A 66 -5.64 6.28 -12.49
C PHE A 66 -5.03 5.20 -13.39
N MET A 67 -4.67 4.04 -12.83
CA MET A 67 -4.09 2.93 -13.61
C MET A 67 -5.05 2.38 -14.67
N ARG A 68 -6.34 2.28 -14.36
CA ARG A 68 -7.36 1.84 -15.32
C ARG A 68 -7.49 2.83 -16.48
N ASP A 69 -7.56 4.12 -16.16
CA ASP A 69 -7.69 5.20 -17.14
C ASP A 69 -6.44 5.28 -18.02
N TRP A 70 -5.25 5.23 -17.42
CA TRP A 70 -3.98 5.18 -18.14
C TRP A 70 -3.91 3.98 -19.09
N ALA A 71 -4.27 2.79 -18.62
CA ALA A 71 -4.29 1.59 -19.46
C ALA A 71 -5.33 1.68 -20.59
N SER A 72 -6.47 2.33 -20.35
CA SER A 72 -7.50 2.58 -21.37
C SER A 72 -6.96 3.47 -22.49
N ILE A 73 -6.38 4.61 -22.12
CA ILE A 73 -5.75 5.55 -23.05
C ILE A 73 -4.65 4.88 -23.87
N ALA A 74 -3.75 4.14 -23.20
CA ALA A 74 -2.62 3.48 -23.84
C ALA A 74 -3.07 2.47 -24.92
N ARG A 75 -4.17 1.72 -24.69
CA ARG A 75 -4.72 0.79 -25.69
C ARG A 75 -5.37 1.53 -26.86
N SER A 76 -6.18 2.53 -26.57
CA SER A 76 -6.93 3.29 -27.57
C SER A 76 -6.07 4.17 -28.46
N PHE A 77 -4.87 4.55 -28.03
CA PHE A 77 -3.93 5.34 -28.83
C PHE A 77 -3.64 4.72 -30.21
N THR A 78 -3.69 3.39 -30.30
CA THR A 78 -3.47 2.65 -31.55
C THR A 78 -4.63 2.71 -32.55
N HIS A 79 -5.83 3.08 -32.08
CA HIS A 79 -7.07 3.05 -32.87
C HIS A 79 -7.64 4.44 -33.19
N GLY A 80 -7.04 5.52 -32.68
CA GLY A 80 -7.44 6.91 -32.98
C GLY A 80 -8.58 7.47 -32.11
N ASP A 81 -9.38 6.61 -31.47
CA ASP A 81 -10.50 7.03 -30.61
C ASP A 81 -10.10 6.99 -29.12
N LEU A 82 -9.63 8.13 -28.61
CA LEU A 82 -9.24 8.26 -27.19
C LEU A 82 -10.46 8.20 -26.26
N PRO A 83 -10.40 7.42 -25.15
CA PRO A 83 -11.49 7.33 -24.20
C PRO A 83 -11.62 8.64 -23.41
N VAL A 84 -12.84 9.04 -23.12
CA VAL A 84 -13.10 10.17 -22.21
C VAL A 84 -12.83 9.71 -20.79
N VAL A 85 -11.81 10.29 -20.16
CA VAL A 85 -11.49 10.11 -18.74
C VAL A 85 -11.82 11.39 -17.97
N ASN A 86 -12.28 11.25 -16.73
CA ASN A 86 -12.71 12.39 -15.91
C ASN A 86 -12.29 12.22 -14.44
N PRO A 87 -11.00 12.43 -14.11
CA PRO A 87 -10.54 12.41 -12.74
C PRO A 87 -11.17 13.59 -11.96
N GLN A 88 -11.72 13.31 -10.79
CA GLN A 88 -12.28 14.33 -9.90
C GLN A 88 -11.23 14.76 -8.88
N ILE A 89 -10.80 16.02 -8.96
CA ILE A 89 -9.90 16.64 -7.98
C ILE A 89 -10.68 17.74 -7.28
N ASN A 90 -11.67 17.34 -6.48
CA ASN A 90 -12.64 18.22 -5.84
C ASN A 90 -12.63 18.05 -4.30
N GLY A 91 -11.45 17.76 -3.74
CA GLY A 91 -11.28 17.53 -2.30
C GLY A 91 -11.86 18.64 -1.44
N ALA A 92 -11.60 19.91 -1.78
CA ALA A 92 -12.15 21.06 -1.06
C ALA A 92 -13.67 21.20 -1.21
N THR A 93 -14.27 20.65 -2.26
CA THR A 93 -15.74 20.62 -2.41
C THR A 93 -16.36 19.52 -1.57
N CYS A 94 -15.72 18.34 -1.53
CA CYS A 94 -16.16 17.19 -0.73
C CYS A 94 -15.91 17.39 0.77
N PHE A 95 -14.84 18.12 1.11
CA PHE A 95 -14.39 18.42 2.46
C PHE A 95 -14.09 19.93 2.54
N PRO A 96 -15.14 20.77 2.66
CA PRO A 96 -14.96 22.21 2.75
C PRO A 96 -14.12 22.57 3.97
N PRO A 97 -13.13 23.48 3.83
CA PRO A 97 -12.40 23.98 4.98
C PRO A 97 -13.36 24.71 5.91
N GLU A 98 -13.30 24.40 7.21
CA GLU A 98 -13.97 25.21 8.23
C GLU A 98 -13.28 26.58 8.25
N LEU A 99 -13.98 27.59 7.73
CA LEU A 99 -13.58 28.98 7.88
C LEU A 99 -14.00 29.39 9.29
N ASP A 100 -13.11 29.24 10.26
CA ASP A 100 -13.32 29.74 11.61
C ASP A 100 -13.51 31.26 11.59
N VAL A 101 -14.76 31.69 11.51
CA VAL A 101 -15.20 33.02 11.97
C VAL A 101 -16.07 32.77 13.19
N SER A 102 -15.45 32.33 14.28
CA SER A 102 -16.08 32.29 15.59
C SER A 102 -15.05 32.53 16.68
N ASP A 103 -15.13 33.70 17.31
CA ASP A 103 -14.48 34.03 18.57
C ASP A 103 -15.03 33.14 19.72
N ASN A 104 -14.79 31.83 19.66
CA ASN A 104 -15.22 30.92 20.70
C ASN A 104 -14.00 30.18 21.28
N PRO A 105 -13.62 30.42 22.55
CA PRO A 105 -12.40 29.88 23.14
C PRO A 105 -12.52 28.40 23.54
N SER A 106 -13.63 27.72 23.21
CA SER A 106 -13.70 26.26 23.24
C SER A 106 -13.31 25.69 21.88
N GLY A 107 -12.16 26.13 21.36
CA GLY A 107 -11.53 25.45 20.24
C GLY A 107 -11.33 24.00 20.66
N CYS A 108 -11.77 23.06 19.81
CA CYS A 108 -11.19 21.74 19.80
C CYS A 108 -9.69 21.96 19.93
N GLN A 109 -9.10 21.54 21.05
CA GLN A 109 -7.67 21.39 21.12
C GLN A 109 -7.38 20.32 20.10
N ASP A 110 -7.18 20.76 18.85
CA ASP A 110 -6.40 20.05 17.89
C ASP A 110 -5.15 19.69 18.66
N SER A 111 -5.05 18.42 18.99
CA SER A 111 -3.78 17.79 19.27
C SER A 111 -2.96 17.89 17.98
N TYR A 112 -2.54 19.11 17.62
CA TYR A 112 -1.21 19.36 17.11
C TYR A 112 -0.29 18.89 18.22
N GLY A 113 -0.18 17.56 18.34
CA GLY A 113 0.91 16.92 19.04
C GLY A 113 2.15 17.64 18.54
N THR A 114 2.95 18.07 19.51
CA THR A 114 4.25 18.69 19.27
C THR A 114 4.85 18.12 17.99
N ASN A 115 5.27 18.99 17.07
CA ASN A 115 6.11 18.63 15.92
C ASN A 115 7.48 18.10 16.37
N GLU A 116 7.57 17.52 17.56
CA GLU A 116 8.58 16.57 17.94
C GLU A 116 8.39 15.42 16.95
N ARG A 117 9.16 15.50 15.87
CA ARG A 117 9.51 14.33 15.08
C ARG A 117 10.01 13.35 16.12
N VAL A 118 9.17 12.41 16.52
CA VAL A 118 9.63 11.23 17.21
C VAL A 118 10.63 10.65 16.23
N GLU A 119 11.91 10.89 16.50
CA GLU A 119 12.99 10.21 15.81
C GLU A 119 12.83 8.76 16.22
N VAL A 120 11.97 8.05 15.50
CA VAL A 120 11.88 6.60 15.58
C VAL A 120 13.29 6.15 15.23
N PRO A 121 14.03 5.52 16.16
CA PRO A 121 15.38 5.07 15.87
C PRO A 121 15.31 4.24 14.59
N LEU A 122 16.01 4.68 13.53
CA LEU A 122 16.01 4.04 12.21
C LEU A 122 16.76 2.69 12.23
N SER A 123 16.79 2.02 13.38
CA SER A 123 17.05 0.58 13.45
C SER A 123 15.70 -0.12 13.37
N PHE A 124 15.15 -0.17 12.16
CA PHE A 124 14.05 -1.11 11.92
C PHE A 124 14.62 -2.52 12.13
N PRO A 125 14.01 -3.36 12.97
CA PRO A 125 14.40 -4.75 13.06
C PRO A 125 14.31 -5.37 11.67
N LYS A 126 15.17 -6.36 11.37
CA LYS A 126 15.16 -7.07 10.09
C LYS A 126 13.74 -7.54 9.77
N LEU A 127 13.08 -6.87 8.85
CA LEU A 127 11.71 -7.17 8.45
C LEU A 127 11.74 -8.11 7.26
N CYS A 128 11.03 -9.23 7.39
CA CYS A 128 10.84 -10.17 6.30
C CYS A 128 9.40 -10.11 5.82
N SER A 129 9.20 -9.90 4.51
CA SER A 129 7.88 -9.95 3.88
C SER A 129 7.59 -11.36 3.36
N LYS A 130 6.44 -11.94 3.74
CA LYS A 130 5.98 -13.23 3.23
C LYS A 130 4.57 -13.11 2.66
N ARG A 131 4.36 -13.65 1.46
CA ARG A 131 3.04 -13.73 0.83
C ARG A 131 2.29 -14.94 1.37
N LEU A 132 1.13 -14.71 1.99
CA LEU A 132 0.19 -15.75 2.38
C LEU A 132 -0.98 -15.76 1.39
N ALA A 133 -1.21 -16.90 0.75
CA ALA A 133 -2.32 -17.07 -0.17
C ALA A 133 -3.48 -17.79 0.53
N PHE A 134 -4.67 -17.20 0.45
CA PHE A 134 -5.90 -17.77 1.01
C PHE A 134 -6.80 -18.24 -0.12
N GLU A 135 -7.03 -19.56 -0.19
CA GLU A 135 -7.91 -20.13 -1.19
C GLU A 135 -9.38 -19.77 -0.92
N GLY A 136 -10.15 -19.52 -2.00
CA GLY A 136 -11.57 -19.20 -1.89
C GLY A 136 -12.38 -20.27 -1.16
N SER A 137 -12.05 -21.55 -1.38
CA SER A 137 -12.65 -22.70 -0.69
C SER A 137 -12.43 -22.67 0.82
N LYS A 138 -11.22 -22.31 1.27
CA LYS A 138 -10.87 -22.19 2.70
C LYS A 138 -11.56 -21.00 3.35
N ILE A 139 -11.70 -19.87 2.64
CA ILE A 139 -12.47 -18.71 3.12
C ILE A 139 -13.95 -19.07 3.24
N ALA A 140 -14.52 -19.82 2.27
CA ALA A 140 -15.90 -20.28 2.32
C ALA A 140 -16.15 -21.22 3.51
N ALA A 141 -15.24 -22.17 3.74
CA ALA A 141 -15.28 -23.04 4.92
C ALA A 141 -15.20 -22.23 6.23
N LEU A 142 -14.33 -21.22 6.29
CA LEU A 142 -14.24 -20.31 7.42
C LEU A 142 -15.53 -19.54 7.66
N LYS A 143 -16.19 -19.06 6.59
CA LYS A 143 -17.49 -18.39 6.68
C LYS A 143 -18.57 -19.32 7.26
N ALA A 144 -18.61 -20.58 6.83
CA ALA A 144 -19.54 -21.57 7.36
C ALA A 144 -19.29 -21.89 8.84
N MET A 145 -18.03 -21.93 9.29
CA MET A 145 -17.71 -22.18 10.71
C MET A 145 -18.18 -21.07 11.66
N VAL A 146 -18.38 -19.85 11.17
CA VAL A 146 -18.75 -18.69 12.00
C VAL A 146 -20.19 -18.23 11.78
N SER A 147 -20.95 -18.87 10.90
CA SER A 147 -22.29 -18.41 10.50
C SER A 147 -23.30 -18.41 11.65
N GLU A 148 -23.12 -19.24 12.66
CA GLU A 148 -23.97 -19.25 13.86
C GLU A 148 -23.67 -18.08 14.81
N LYS A 149 -22.48 -17.47 14.71
CA LYS A 149 -22.00 -16.43 15.63
C LYS A 149 -21.99 -15.05 15.03
N VAL A 150 -21.77 -14.96 13.72
CA VAL A 150 -21.66 -13.71 12.96
C VAL A 150 -22.51 -13.84 11.72
N ASP A 151 -23.50 -12.96 11.59
CA ASP A 151 -24.33 -12.92 10.42
C ASP A 151 -23.54 -12.40 9.21
N ASN A 152 -23.63 -13.14 8.11
CA ASN A 152 -23.09 -12.85 6.78
C ASN A 152 -21.76 -12.05 6.72
N PRO A 153 -20.64 -12.53 7.33
CA PRO A 153 -19.39 -11.80 7.28
C PRO A 153 -18.82 -11.75 5.85
N THR A 154 -18.15 -10.63 5.54
CA THR A 154 -17.42 -10.46 4.28
C THR A 154 -16.11 -11.25 4.27
N ARG A 155 -15.60 -11.58 3.08
CA ARG A 155 -14.29 -12.26 2.95
C ARG A 155 -13.15 -11.46 3.60
N VAL A 156 -13.19 -10.13 3.51
CA VAL A 156 -12.18 -9.24 4.10
C VAL A 156 -12.22 -9.34 5.62
N GLN A 157 -13.40 -9.23 6.24
CA GLN A 157 -13.54 -9.37 7.69
C GLN A 157 -13.00 -10.72 8.19
N LEU A 158 -13.31 -11.81 7.49
CA LEU A 158 -12.82 -13.15 7.86
C LEU A 158 -11.29 -13.25 7.80
N VAL A 159 -10.67 -12.79 6.72
CA VAL A 159 -9.22 -12.85 6.55
C VAL A 159 -8.51 -11.92 7.55
N VAL A 160 -9.02 -10.71 7.76
CA VAL A 160 -8.47 -9.75 8.75
C VAL A 160 -8.58 -10.32 10.16
N ALA A 161 -9.72 -10.89 10.54
CA ALA A 161 -9.91 -11.52 11.85
C ALA A 161 -8.97 -12.72 12.05
N LEU A 162 -8.78 -13.55 11.02
CA LEU A 162 -7.85 -14.67 11.07
C LEU A 162 -6.40 -14.20 11.27
N ILE A 163 -5.96 -13.19 10.50
CA ILE A 163 -4.63 -12.59 10.64
C ILE A 163 -4.45 -12.01 12.04
N TYR A 164 -5.44 -11.25 12.53
CA TYR A 164 -5.41 -10.66 13.85
C TYR A 164 -5.27 -11.72 14.95
N LYS A 165 -6.06 -12.80 14.89
CA LYS A 165 -5.95 -13.94 15.80
C LYS A 165 -4.56 -14.59 15.76
N ALA A 166 -4.00 -14.77 14.56
CA ALA A 166 -2.67 -15.35 14.38
C ALA A 166 -1.57 -14.44 14.97
N VAL A 167 -1.66 -13.13 14.76
CA VAL A 167 -0.72 -12.15 15.34
C VAL A 167 -0.77 -12.17 16.85
N LEU A 168 -1.96 -12.18 17.46
CA LEU A 168 -2.11 -12.28 18.91
C LEU A 168 -1.50 -13.57 19.46
N SER A 169 -1.76 -14.70 18.79
CA SER A 169 -1.22 -16.01 19.20
C SER A 169 0.31 -16.07 19.09
N ALA A 170 0.87 -15.49 18.02
CA ALA A 170 2.32 -15.43 17.83
C ALA A 170 2.99 -14.56 18.89
N LYS A 171 2.40 -13.42 19.25
CA LYS A 171 2.90 -12.55 20.31
C LYS A 171 2.97 -13.25 21.67
N SER A 172 1.99 -14.09 22.00
CA SER A 172 1.99 -14.86 23.24
C SER A 172 2.92 -16.08 23.24
N SER A 173 3.47 -16.47 22.09
CA SER A 173 4.29 -17.69 21.93
C SER A 173 5.80 -17.43 21.96
N VAL A 174 6.25 -16.17 22.03
CA VAL A 174 7.67 -15.84 22.15
C VAL A 174 8.02 -15.85 23.65
N PRO A 175 8.83 -16.81 24.14
CA PRO A 175 9.42 -16.72 25.48
C PRO A 175 10.36 -15.52 25.50
N GLY A 176 10.32 -14.72 26.58
CA GLY A 176 11.21 -13.59 26.81
C GLY A 176 12.67 -13.99 26.94
#